data_AF-A0A8T4SGD7-F1
#
_entry.id   AF-A0A8T4SGD7-F1
#
_cell.length_a   1.000
_cell.length_b   1.000
_cell.length_c   1.000
_cell.angle_alpha   90.00
_cell.angle_beta   90.00
_cell.angle_gamma   90.00
#
_symmetry.space_group_name_H-M   'P 1'
#
loop_
_entity.id
_entity.type
_entity.pdbx_description
1 polymer ?
#
loop_
_entity_poly.entity_id
_entity_poly.type
_entity_poly.pdbx_seq_one_letter_code
_entity_poly.pdbx_strand_id
1 'polypeptide(L)'
;MRILSLAPSNTEILYALGAEEHIIANTRYCDHPEDAQKKPKVGGWLDVKYQLISEYHPDIIITSTFVQDKIIARFKMMGIEIMHLDPVTLDDVYESIIRIGKLVGKEGKAHIIVGEMKTELESIRQESLKLPRVKVYCEEWHKPATVSGNWVPALIEIAGGDPVLIKEGVHSREVKSEEVIAENPDVIIVSLCGIGIGANVDEIKNREGWNLIKAVENNKVFAINDSLLNRHGPRLVEGAKLLFELFHQKSE
;
A
#
# COMPACT_ATOMS: atom_id res chain seq x y z
N MET A 1 -17.30 -8.09 -19.33
CA MET A 1 -17.54 -7.35 -18.09
C MET A 1 -16.88 -5.99 -18.18
N ARG A 2 -17.58 -4.93 -17.73
CA ARG A 2 -17.17 -3.53 -17.75
C ARG A 2 -16.87 -3.10 -16.32
N ILE A 3 -15.58 -3.04 -15.97
CA ILE A 3 -15.10 -2.77 -14.62
C ILE A 3 -14.62 -1.33 -14.51
N LEU A 4 -15.13 -0.62 -13.51
CA LEU A 4 -14.56 0.63 -13.06
C LEU A 4 -13.66 0.38 -11.83
N SER A 5 -12.36 0.63 -11.97
CA SER A 5 -11.40 0.44 -10.87
C SER A 5 -11.12 1.77 -10.16
N LEU A 6 -11.65 1.93 -8.95
CA LEU A 6 -11.53 3.17 -8.16
C LEU A 6 -10.33 3.17 -7.20
N ALA A 7 -9.35 2.30 -7.43
CA ALA A 7 -8.15 2.20 -6.61
C ALA A 7 -6.92 1.76 -7.43
N PRO A 8 -5.70 2.31 -7.17
CA PRO A 8 -4.49 1.85 -7.84
C PRO A 8 -4.21 0.37 -7.62
N SER A 9 -4.34 -0.14 -6.39
CA SER A 9 -4.14 -1.56 -6.08
C SER A 9 -5.08 -2.48 -6.87
N ASN A 10 -6.37 -2.15 -6.94
CA ASN A 10 -7.35 -2.90 -7.74
C ASN A 10 -6.97 -2.93 -9.23
N THR A 11 -6.47 -1.81 -9.76
CA THR A 11 -5.98 -1.73 -11.14
C THR A 11 -4.75 -2.61 -11.33
N GLU A 12 -3.77 -2.54 -10.44
CA GLU A 12 -2.56 -3.37 -10.52
C GLU A 12 -2.90 -4.87 -10.49
N ILE A 13 -3.84 -5.29 -9.63
CA ILE A 13 -4.30 -6.68 -9.57
C ILE A 13 -4.94 -7.11 -10.89
N LEU A 14 -5.83 -6.29 -11.48
CA LEU A 14 -6.47 -6.59 -12.76
C LEU A 14 -5.45 -6.72 -13.90
N TYR A 15 -4.43 -5.87 -13.94
CA TYR A 15 -3.34 -5.99 -14.91
C TYR A 15 -2.48 -7.23 -14.65
N ALA A 16 -2.12 -7.53 -13.40
CA ALA A 16 -1.37 -8.74 -13.05
C ALA A 16 -2.13 -10.00 -13.49
N LEU A 17 -3.46 -10.01 -13.37
CA LEU A 17 -4.33 -11.08 -13.84
C LEU A 17 -4.47 -11.15 -15.38
N GLY A 18 -4.00 -10.15 -16.14
CA GLY A 18 -4.21 -10.08 -17.58
C GLY A 18 -5.69 -9.91 -17.92
N ALA A 19 -6.35 -9.01 -17.19
CA ALA A 19 -7.78 -8.69 -17.29
C ALA A 19 -7.99 -7.18 -17.55
N GLU A 20 -6.97 -6.50 -18.06
CA GLU A 20 -6.98 -5.08 -18.33
C GLU A 20 -8.03 -4.67 -19.38
N GLU A 21 -8.46 -5.58 -20.26
CA GLU A 21 -9.54 -5.31 -21.22
C GLU A 21 -10.88 -5.06 -20.54
N HIS A 22 -11.08 -5.56 -19.32
CA HIS A 22 -12.30 -5.30 -18.55
C HIS A 22 -12.30 -3.90 -17.92
N ILE A 23 -11.15 -3.24 -17.79
CA ILE A 23 -11.04 -1.91 -17.19
C ILE A 23 -11.50 -0.86 -18.21
N ILE A 24 -12.67 -0.28 -17.99
CA ILE A 24 -13.24 0.78 -18.85
C ILE A 24 -12.76 2.18 -18.46
N ALA A 25 -12.47 2.38 -17.18
CA ALA A 25 -11.88 3.60 -16.63
C ALA A 25 -11.32 3.34 -15.21
N ASN A 26 -10.42 4.21 -14.77
CA ASN A 26 -9.79 4.14 -13.46
C ASN A 26 -9.52 5.54 -12.87
N THR A 27 -8.75 5.64 -11.79
CA THR A 27 -8.44 6.93 -11.15
C THR A 27 -7.14 7.54 -11.68
N ARG A 28 -6.95 8.84 -11.45
CA ARG A 28 -5.69 9.54 -11.77
C ARG A 28 -4.46 8.98 -11.04
N TYR A 29 -4.65 8.24 -9.95
CA TYR A 29 -3.56 7.61 -9.19
C TYR A 29 -3.21 6.20 -9.72
N CYS A 30 -4.00 5.66 -10.66
CA CYS A 30 -3.70 4.39 -11.32
C CYS A 30 -2.66 4.64 -12.42
N ASP A 31 -1.40 4.51 -12.03
CA ASP A 31 -0.20 4.81 -12.82
C ASP A 31 0.68 3.58 -13.14
N HIS A 32 0.33 2.41 -12.58
CA HIS A 32 1.04 1.15 -12.74
C HIS A 32 0.09 0.01 -13.19
N PRO A 33 0.51 -0.85 -14.13
CA PRO A 33 1.67 -0.65 -15.02
C PRO A 33 1.45 0.60 -15.91
N GLU A 34 2.46 1.03 -16.67
CA GLU A 34 2.42 2.29 -17.45
C GLU A 34 1.15 2.39 -18.34
N ASP A 35 0.71 1.27 -18.91
CA ASP A 35 -0.51 1.19 -19.71
C ASP A 35 -1.80 1.56 -18.95
N ALA A 36 -1.82 1.45 -17.61
CA ALA A 36 -2.95 1.88 -16.79
C ALA A 36 -3.21 3.40 -16.87
N GLN A 37 -2.19 4.18 -17.25
CA GLN A 37 -2.33 5.63 -17.46
C GLN A 37 -3.17 5.96 -18.69
N LYS A 38 -3.20 5.07 -19.68
CA LYS A 38 -3.95 5.25 -20.94
C LYS A 38 -5.46 5.08 -20.75
N LYS A 39 -5.88 4.45 -19.64
CA LYS A 39 -7.31 4.29 -19.31
C LYS A 39 -7.96 5.64 -19.01
N PRO A 40 -9.22 5.87 -19.41
CA PRO A 40 -9.93 7.09 -19.05
C PRO A 40 -9.99 7.30 -17.53
N LYS A 41 -9.87 8.56 -17.10
CA LYS A 41 -9.78 8.93 -15.67
C LYS A 41 -11.09 9.51 -15.16
N VAL A 42 -11.65 8.90 -14.12
CA VAL A 42 -12.94 9.30 -13.53
C VAL A 42 -12.83 10.10 -12.24
N GLY A 43 -11.66 10.69 -11.96
CA GLY A 43 -11.37 11.42 -10.73
C GLY A 43 -10.23 10.78 -9.95
N GLY A 44 -10.24 10.94 -8.64
CA GLY A 44 -9.22 10.40 -7.74
C GLY A 44 -9.78 9.42 -6.74
N TRP A 45 -9.07 9.29 -5.62
CA TRP A 45 -9.40 8.36 -4.54
C TRP A 45 -10.70 8.72 -3.82
N LEU A 46 -10.92 10.00 -3.50
CA LEU A 46 -12.11 10.48 -2.76
C LEU A 46 -13.01 11.40 -3.58
N ASP A 47 -12.50 11.96 -4.68
CA ASP A 47 -13.16 12.96 -5.53
C ASP A 47 -13.51 12.37 -6.90
N VAL A 48 -14.26 11.27 -6.89
CA VAL A 48 -14.76 10.64 -8.11
C VAL A 48 -15.85 11.48 -8.78
N LYS A 49 -15.89 11.47 -10.11
CA LYS A 49 -16.85 12.20 -10.93
C LYS A 49 -18.08 11.34 -11.23
N TYR A 50 -19.07 11.37 -10.34
CA TYR A 50 -20.27 10.51 -10.43
C TYR A 50 -21.04 10.60 -11.75
N GLN A 51 -21.19 11.80 -12.32
CA GLN A 51 -21.86 11.98 -13.61
C GLN A 51 -21.12 11.25 -14.73
N LEU A 52 -19.81 11.49 -14.82
CA LEU A 52 -18.93 10.82 -15.79
C LEU A 52 -18.98 9.30 -15.63
N ILE A 53 -18.96 8.79 -14.39
CA ILE A 53 -19.03 7.35 -14.12
C ILE A 53 -20.35 6.74 -14.61
N SER A 54 -21.45 7.47 -14.52
CA SER A 54 -22.76 7.00 -14.99
C SER A 54 -22.79 6.78 -16.51
N GLU A 55 -22.07 7.61 -17.27
CA GLU A 55 -21.94 7.52 -18.73
C GLU A 55 -21.14 6.30 -19.18
N TYR A 56 -20.27 5.76 -18.30
CA TYR A 56 -19.49 4.56 -18.60
C TYR A 56 -20.30 3.26 -18.49
N HIS A 57 -21.51 3.27 -17.93
CA HIS A 57 -22.33 2.06 -17.73
C HIS A 57 -21.50 0.86 -17.21
N PRO A 58 -20.87 0.97 -16.02
CA PRO A 58 -20.11 -0.14 -15.45
C PRO A 58 -21.05 -1.28 -15.03
N ASP A 59 -20.61 -2.51 -15.26
CA ASP A 59 -21.28 -3.69 -14.68
C ASP A 59 -20.98 -3.76 -13.18
N ILE A 60 -19.74 -3.40 -12.80
CA ILE A 60 -19.27 -3.41 -11.41
C ILE A 60 -18.23 -2.31 -11.17
N ILE A 61 -18.26 -1.76 -9.96
CA ILE A 61 -17.24 -0.84 -9.45
C ILE A 61 -16.42 -1.56 -8.38
N ILE A 62 -15.09 -1.54 -8.52
CA ILE A 62 -14.19 -2.06 -7.48
C ILE A 62 -13.61 -0.87 -6.70
N THR A 63 -14.00 -0.79 -5.43
CA THR A 63 -13.57 0.24 -4.47
C THR A 63 -12.55 -0.33 -3.50
N SER A 64 -11.90 0.53 -2.74
CA SER A 64 -10.93 0.14 -1.74
C SER A 64 -11.00 1.03 -0.50
N THR A 65 -10.73 0.44 0.67
CA THR A 65 -10.64 1.06 2.00
C THR A 65 -11.90 1.72 2.54
N PHE A 66 -12.05 1.70 3.87
CA PHE A 66 -13.18 2.33 4.57
C PHE A 66 -13.44 3.80 4.20
N VAL A 67 -12.43 4.56 3.76
CA VAL A 67 -12.62 5.99 3.40
C VAL A 67 -13.52 6.21 2.17
N GLN A 68 -13.78 5.16 1.38
CA GLN A 68 -14.68 5.22 0.23
C GLN A 68 -16.16 4.94 0.57
N ASP A 69 -16.55 4.79 1.85
CA ASP A 69 -17.94 4.48 2.26
C ASP A 69 -19.01 5.40 1.65
N LYS A 70 -18.74 6.70 1.55
CA LYS A 70 -19.68 7.65 0.92
C LYS A 70 -19.83 7.41 -0.59
N ILE A 71 -18.74 7.06 -1.26
CA ILE A 71 -18.73 6.70 -2.69
C ILE A 71 -19.55 5.43 -2.89
N ILE A 72 -19.33 4.43 -2.03
CA ILE A 72 -20.06 3.14 -2.04
C ILE A 72 -21.56 3.37 -1.87
N ALA A 73 -21.96 4.13 -0.84
CA ALA A 73 -23.36 4.41 -0.57
C ALA A 73 -24.06 5.07 -1.77
N ARG A 74 -23.39 6.05 -2.41
CA ARG A 74 -23.94 6.77 -3.56
C ARG A 74 -24.10 5.87 -4.79
N PHE A 75 -23.12 5.03 -5.11
CA PHE A 75 -23.25 4.11 -6.26
C PHE A 75 -24.24 2.98 -6.02
N LYS A 76 -24.38 2.49 -4.78
CA LYS A 76 -25.45 1.55 -4.41
C LYS A 76 -26.84 2.15 -4.64
N MET A 77 -27.05 3.41 -4.28
CA MET A 77 -28.32 4.11 -4.56
C MET A 77 -28.63 4.24 -6.06
N MET A 78 -27.60 4.22 -6.90
CA MET A 78 -27.73 4.25 -8.36
C MET A 78 -27.92 2.85 -8.96
N GLY A 79 -28.01 1.80 -8.13
CA GLY A 79 -28.21 0.43 -8.57
C GLY A 79 -26.97 -0.23 -9.17
N ILE A 80 -25.78 0.32 -8.96
CA ILE A 80 -24.53 -0.22 -9.49
C ILE A 80 -23.94 -1.24 -8.51
N GLU A 81 -23.50 -2.39 -9.03
CA GLU A 81 -22.84 -3.42 -8.24
C GLU A 81 -21.45 -2.94 -7.77
N ILE A 82 -21.10 -3.27 -6.52
CA ILE A 82 -19.83 -2.83 -5.92
C ILE A 82 -19.12 -4.01 -5.28
N MET A 83 -17.87 -4.23 -5.68
CA MET A 83 -16.91 -5.02 -4.93
C MET A 83 -16.08 -4.07 -4.07
N HIS A 84 -16.23 -4.17 -2.75
CA HIS A 84 -15.40 -3.43 -1.80
C HIS A 84 -14.30 -4.33 -1.22
N LEU A 85 -13.08 -3.81 -1.21
CA LEU A 85 -11.87 -4.48 -0.71
C LEU A 85 -11.20 -3.58 0.32
N ASP A 86 -11.16 -4.01 1.58
CA ASP A 86 -10.52 -3.27 2.68
C ASP A 86 -9.56 -4.19 3.44
N PRO A 87 -8.45 -4.63 2.79
CA PRO A 87 -7.53 -5.55 3.42
C PRO A 87 -6.75 -4.85 4.53
N VAL A 88 -6.60 -5.52 5.67
CA VAL A 88 -5.78 -5.02 6.79
C VAL A 88 -4.62 -5.94 7.12
N THR A 89 -4.62 -7.17 6.63
CA THR A 89 -3.51 -8.13 6.74
C THR A 89 -3.01 -8.57 5.37
N LEU A 90 -1.84 -9.22 5.30
CA LEU A 90 -1.36 -9.83 4.05
C LEU A 90 -2.32 -10.92 3.55
N ASP A 91 -2.96 -11.66 4.44
CA ASP A 91 -3.96 -12.66 4.06
C ASP A 91 -5.20 -12.02 3.40
N ASP A 92 -5.64 -10.85 3.87
CA ASP A 92 -6.71 -10.11 3.21
C ASP A 92 -6.30 -9.58 1.83
N VAL A 93 -5.02 -9.23 1.66
CA VAL A 93 -4.47 -8.85 0.33
C VAL A 93 -4.55 -10.05 -0.61
N TYR A 94 -4.13 -11.24 -0.16
CA TYR A 94 -4.22 -12.46 -0.96
C TYR A 94 -5.68 -12.80 -1.32
N GLU A 95 -6.61 -12.67 -0.38
CA GLU A 95 -8.03 -12.89 -0.63
C GLU A 95 -8.58 -11.85 -1.62
N SER A 96 -8.14 -10.59 -1.54
CA SER A 96 -8.52 -9.55 -2.50
C SER A 96 -8.08 -9.91 -3.92
N ILE A 97 -6.87 -10.43 -4.10
CA ILE A 97 -6.37 -10.93 -5.39
C ILE A 97 -7.22 -12.09 -5.90
N ILE A 98 -7.54 -13.06 -5.04
CA ILE A 98 -8.37 -14.22 -5.39
C ILE A 98 -9.80 -13.79 -5.76
N ARG A 99 -10.40 -12.86 -5.01
CA ARG A 99 -11.76 -12.34 -5.28
C ARG A 99 -11.83 -11.61 -6.62
N ILE A 100 -10.85 -10.76 -6.93
CA ILE A 100 -10.76 -10.13 -8.25
C ILE A 100 -10.55 -11.21 -9.33
N GLY A 101 -9.67 -12.19 -9.09
CA GLY A 101 -9.45 -13.32 -9.98
C GLY A 101 -10.74 -14.08 -10.30
N LYS A 102 -11.55 -14.40 -9.31
CA LYS A 102 -12.87 -15.04 -9.47
C LYS A 102 -13.81 -14.17 -10.32
N LEU A 103 -13.90 -12.88 -10.02
CA LEU A 103 -14.74 -11.92 -10.75
C LEU A 103 -14.44 -11.92 -12.27
N VAL A 104 -13.16 -11.96 -12.64
CA VAL A 104 -12.74 -11.88 -14.05
C VAL A 104 -12.47 -13.25 -14.70
N GLY A 105 -12.84 -14.36 -14.04
CA GLY A 105 -12.64 -15.71 -14.57
C GLY A 105 -11.17 -16.14 -14.68
N LYS A 106 -10.30 -15.58 -13.83
CA LYS A 106 -8.85 -15.83 -13.75
C LYS A 106 -8.42 -16.38 -12.39
N GLU A 107 -9.29 -17.07 -11.66
CA GLU A 107 -9.02 -17.60 -10.31
C GLU A 107 -7.73 -18.43 -10.24
N GLY A 108 -7.48 -19.32 -11.21
CA GLY A 108 -6.25 -20.12 -11.26
C GLY A 108 -4.98 -19.27 -11.35
N LYS A 109 -5.01 -18.17 -12.13
CA LYS A 109 -3.88 -17.23 -12.21
C LYS A 109 -3.73 -16.41 -10.93
N ALA A 110 -4.84 -16.06 -10.28
CA ALA A 110 -4.83 -15.41 -8.97
C ALA A 110 -4.11 -16.26 -7.91
N HIS A 111 -4.40 -17.56 -7.88
CA HIS A 111 -3.71 -18.49 -6.98
C HIS A 111 -2.21 -18.62 -7.26
N ILE A 112 -1.80 -18.59 -8.54
CA ILE A 112 -0.38 -18.58 -8.92
C ILE A 112 0.30 -17.33 -8.37
N ILE A 113 -0.26 -16.14 -8.63
CA ILE A 113 0.29 -14.87 -8.15
C ILE A 113 0.41 -14.87 -6.62
N VAL A 114 -0.64 -15.29 -5.90
CA VAL A 114 -0.59 -15.39 -4.43
C VAL A 114 0.48 -16.38 -3.96
N GLY A 115 0.62 -17.52 -4.63
CA GLY A 115 1.66 -18.51 -4.32
C GLY A 115 3.08 -17.97 -4.50
N GLU A 116 3.31 -17.22 -5.59
CA GLU A 116 4.58 -16.54 -5.86
C GLU A 116 4.86 -15.48 -4.78
N MET A 117 3.88 -14.62 -4.45
CA MET A 117 4.02 -13.63 -3.38
C MET A 117 4.41 -14.28 -2.04
N LYS A 118 3.70 -15.35 -1.64
CA LYS A 118 3.99 -16.07 -0.39
C LYS A 118 5.40 -16.67 -0.39
N THR A 119 5.81 -17.27 -1.51
CA THR A 119 7.13 -17.88 -1.66
C THR A 119 8.24 -16.84 -1.54
N GLU A 120 8.09 -15.69 -2.21
CA GLU A 120 9.09 -14.63 -2.17
C GLU A 120 9.19 -13.96 -0.80
N LEU A 121 8.05 -13.66 -0.17
CA LEU A 121 8.03 -13.10 1.19
C LEU A 121 8.62 -14.06 2.23
N GLU A 122 8.38 -15.37 2.09
CA GLU A 122 8.99 -16.36 2.96
C GLU A 122 10.50 -16.46 2.73
N SER A 123 10.96 -16.36 1.48
CA SER A 123 12.41 -16.30 1.18
C SER A 123 13.08 -15.13 1.89
N ILE A 124 12.48 -13.93 1.83
CA ILE A 124 12.97 -12.73 2.53
C ILE A 124 13.00 -12.96 4.04
N ARG A 125 11.94 -13.56 4.61
CA ARG A 125 11.87 -13.90 6.03
C ARG A 125 12.99 -14.85 6.43
N GLN A 126 13.26 -15.89 5.66
CA GLN A 126 14.32 -16.86 5.96
C GLN A 126 15.72 -16.25 5.89
N GLU A 127 15.93 -15.26 5.03
CA GLU A 127 17.18 -14.49 5.00
C GLU A 127 17.28 -13.53 6.18
N SER A 128 16.20 -12.85 6.54
CA SER A 128 16.18 -11.87 7.63
C SER A 128 16.38 -12.49 9.01
N LEU A 129 15.94 -13.74 9.21
CA LEU A 129 16.20 -14.51 10.43
C LEU A 129 17.69 -14.75 10.72
N LYS A 130 18.58 -14.61 9.72
CA LYS A 130 20.03 -14.78 9.86
C LYS A 130 20.74 -13.49 10.28
N LEU A 131 20.01 -12.38 10.37
CA LEU A 131 20.55 -11.04 10.57
C LEU A 131 20.00 -10.43 11.87
N PRO A 132 20.71 -9.45 12.47
CA PRO A 132 20.18 -8.70 13.61
C PRO A 132 18.90 -7.96 13.24
N ARG A 133 17.95 -7.90 14.16
CA ARG A 133 16.72 -7.11 13.99
C ARG A 133 16.97 -5.64 14.30
N VAL A 134 16.19 -4.76 13.65
CA VAL A 134 16.25 -3.31 13.85
C VAL A 134 14.88 -2.76 14.20
N LYS A 135 14.79 -1.76 15.08
CA LYS A 135 13.52 -1.12 15.42
C LYS A 135 13.12 -0.14 14.31
N VAL A 136 11.90 -0.24 13.79
CA VAL A 136 11.47 0.50 12.59
C VAL A 136 10.21 1.31 12.86
N TYR A 137 10.29 2.61 12.58
CA TYR A 137 9.12 3.48 12.45
C TYR A 137 8.85 3.73 10.95
N CYS A 138 7.62 3.51 10.51
CA CYS A 138 7.20 3.76 9.13
C CYS A 138 6.07 4.79 9.11
N GLU A 139 6.27 5.89 8.38
CA GLU A 139 5.32 7.00 8.28
C GLU A 139 4.67 7.05 6.90
N GLU A 140 3.35 7.08 6.85
CA GLU A 140 2.57 7.18 5.61
C GLU A 140 1.92 8.55 5.38
N TRP A 141 1.87 9.40 6.40
CA TRP A 141 1.34 10.75 6.29
C TRP A 141 2.11 11.71 7.19
N HIS A 142 2.33 12.93 6.71
CA HIS A 142 3.22 13.88 7.37
C HIS A 142 2.51 14.83 8.36
N LYS A 143 1.29 15.29 8.04
CA LYS A 143 0.56 16.32 8.80
C LYS A 143 -0.94 15.99 8.94
N PRO A 144 -1.40 15.53 10.12
CA PRO A 144 -0.59 15.06 11.26
C PRO A 144 0.25 13.81 10.91
N ALA A 145 1.29 13.52 11.69
CA ALA A 145 2.13 12.35 11.44
C ALA A 145 1.31 11.05 11.66
N THR A 146 1.31 10.14 10.70
CA THR A 146 0.56 8.89 10.74
C THR A 146 1.49 7.70 10.53
N VAL A 147 1.48 6.77 11.49
CA VAL A 147 2.23 5.52 11.37
C VAL A 147 1.52 4.54 10.44
N SER A 148 2.27 3.87 9.58
CA SER A 148 1.76 2.92 8.59
C SER A 148 1.23 1.64 9.25
N GLY A 149 -0.07 1.41 9.14
CA GLY A 149 -0.76 0.23 9.67
C GLY A 149 -1.04 -0.85 8.62
N ASN A 150 -2.16 -1.55 8.81
CA ASN A 150 -2.62 -2.63 7.97
C ASN A 150 -1.55 -3.74 7.85
N TRP A 151 -1.14 -4.09 6.62
CA TRP A 151 -0.14 -5.11 6.32
C TRP A 151 1.30 -4.62 6.47
N VAL A 152 1.54 -3.31 6.61
CA VAL A 152 2.89 -2.73 6.62
C VAL A 152 3.75 -3.25 7.79
N PRO A 153 3.22 -3.38 9.03
CA PRO A 153 3.96 -4.01 10.13
C PRO A 153 4.42 -5.43 9.80
N ALA A 154 3.60 -6.23 9.12
CA ALA A 154 3.96 -7.58 8.70
C ALA A 154 5.12 -7.59 7.70
N LEU A 155 5.13 -6.64 6.75
CA LEU A 155 6.24 -6.48 5.79
C LEU A 155 7.54 -6.06 6.48
N ILE A 156 7.45 -5.18 7.49
CA ILE A 156 8.58 -4.80 8.33
C ILE A 156 9.13 -6.04 9.06
N GLU A 157 8.26 -6.85 9.68
CA GLU A 157 8.67 -8.07 10.37
C GLU A 157 9.33 -9.09 9.45
N ILE A 158 8.76 -9.30 8.26
CA ILE A 158 9.32 -10.18 7.20
C ILE A 158 10.72 -9.72 6.80
N ALA A 159 10.93 -8.42 6.64
CA ALA A 159 12.22 -7.83 6.29
C ALA A 159 13.25 -7.86 7.44
N GLY A 160 12.88 -8.29 8.64
CA GLY A 160 13.76 -8.36 9.81
C GLY A 160 13.74 -7.12 10.69
N GLY A 161 12.75 -6.25 10.54
CA GLY A 161 12.51 -5.12 11.43
C GLY A 161 11.50 -5.43 12.53
N ASP A 162 11.54 -4.69 13.63
CA ASP A 162 10.52 -4.66 14.68
C ASP A 162 9.69 -3.38 14.51
N PRO A 163 8.44 -3.47 14.01
CA PRO A 163 7.60 -2.29 13.83
C PRO A 163 7.22 -1.69 15.19
N VAL A 164 7.25 -0.36 15.30
CA VAL A 164 6.84 0.35 16.52
C VAL A 164 5.55 1.14 16.34
N LEU A 165 4.89 1.44 17.47
CA LEU A 165 3.66 2.25 17.58
C LEU A 165 2.39 1.66 16.96
N ILE A 166 2.49 0.57 16.20
CA ILE A 166 1.37 -0.10 15.56
C ILE A 166 1.65 -1.59 15.36
N LYS A 167 0.58 -2.40 15.30
CA LYS A 167 0.63 -3.85 15.06
C LYS A 167 -0.01 -4.18 13.72
N GLU A 168 0.34 -5.33 13.16
CA GLU A 168 -0.33 -5.88 11.97
C GLU A 168 -1.86 -5.93 12.17
N GLY A 169 -2.61 -5.65 11.09
CA GLY A 169 -4.06 -5.72 11.09
C GLY A 169 -4.76 -4.51 11.71
N VAL A 170 -4.00 -3.57 12.29
CA VAL A 170 -4.54 -2.33 12.85
C VAL A 170 -4.42 -1.22 11.81
N HIS A 171 -5.50 -0.50 11.53
CA HIS A 171 -5.45 0.66 10.64
C HIS A 171 -4.44 1.70 11.11
N SER A 172 -3.84 2.38 10.12
CA SER A 172 -2.94 3.50 10.34
C SER A 172 -3.56 4.54 11.27
N ARG A 173 -2.74 5.09 12.17
CA ARG A 173 -3.18 6.04 13.18
C ARG A 173 -2.23 7.20 13.29
N GLU A 174 -2.75 8.32 13.74
CA GLU A 174 -1.92 9.47 14.11
C GLU A 174 -1.01 9.10 15.30
N VAL A 175 0.21 9.61 15.25
CA VAL A 175 1.22 9.48 16.31
C VAL A 175 1.77 10.84 16.67
N LYS A 176 2.10 11.02 17.94
CA LYS A 176 2.79 12.23 18.42
C LYS A 176 4.30 12.07 18.27
N SER A 177 5.01 13.18 18.09
CA SER A 177 6.48 13.19 18.01
C SER A 177 7.10 12.54 19.25
N GLU A 178 6.54 12.75 20.44
CA GLU A 178 7.05 12.19 21.69
C GLU A 178 6.94 10.66 21.72
N GLU A 179 5.93 10.07 21.06
CA GLU A 179 5.80 8.61 20.93
C GLU A 179 6.95 8.05 20.09
N VAL A 180 7.28 8.70 18.96
CA VAL A 180 8.36 8.27 18.07
C VAL A 180 9.72 8.42 18.75
N ILE A 181 9.94 9.53 19.46
CA ILE A 181 11.16 9.77 20.25
C ILE A 181 11.31 8.72 21.35
N ALA A 182 10.23 8.40 22.08
CA ALA A 182 10.25 7.41 23.15
C ALA A 182 10.56 6.00 22.65
N GLU A 183 10.07 5.64 21.46
CA GLU A 183 10.41 4.36 20.83
C GLU A 183 11.88 4.31 20.37
N ASN A 184 12.46 5.45 19.98
CA ASN A 184 13.85 5.57 19.54
C ASN A 184 14.22 4.53 18.45
N PRO A 185 13.56 4.57 17.26
CA PRO A 185 13.79 3.61 16.19
C PRO A 185 15.22 3.68 15.64
N ASP A 186 15.73 2.53 15.19
CA ASP A 186 17.02 2.40 14.51
C ASP A 186 16.91 2.77 13.02
N VAL A 187 15.71 2.64 12.43
CA VAL A 187 15.40 3.02 11.04
C VAL A 187 14.06 3.76 10.97
N ILE A 188 14.01 4.82 10.17
CA ILE A 188 12.77 5.52 9.81
C ILE A 188 12.52 5.34 8.31
N ILE A 189 11.36 4.80 7.96
CA ILE A 189 10.86 4.71 6.60
C ILE A 189 9.79 5.77 6.39
N VAL A 190 9.89 6.52 5.29
CA VAL A 190 8.99 7.60 4.93
C VAL A 190 8.33 7.24 3.59
N SER A 191 7.09 6.77 3.66
CA SER A 191 6.28 6.26 2.55
C SER A 191 5.01 7.11 2.37
N LEU A 192 5.20 8.41 2.17
CA LEU A 192 4.12 9.40 2.20
C LEU A 192 3.13 9.20 1.04
N CYS A 193 1.86 8.99 1.39
CA CYS A 193 0.81 8.68 0.42
C CYS A 193 0.63 9.78 -0.63
N GLY A 194 0.64 9.38 -1.90
CA GLY A 194 0.27 10.24 -3.03
C GLY A 194 1.39 11.14 -3.57
N ILE A 195 2.62 11.01 -3.08
CA ILE A 195 3.77 11.79 -3.56
C ILE A 195 4.90 10.95 -4.18
N GLY A 196 4.71 9.64 -4.35
CA GLY A 196 5.75 8.76 -4.89
C GLY A 196 6.95 8.69 -3.96
N ILE A 197 8.16 8.88 -4.51
CA ILE A 197 9.41 8.95 -3.75
C ILE A 197 9.72 10.36 -3.19
N GLY A 198 8.84 11.34 -3.42
CA GLY A 198 9.10 12.77 -3.23
C GLY A 198 9.15 13.27 -1.78
N ALA A 199 9.22 12.40 -0.79
CA ALA A 199 9.28 12.82 0.61
C ALA A 199 10.61 13.51 0.93
N ASN A 200 10.55 14.69 1.54
CA ASN A 200 11.73 15.40 1.99
C ASN A 200 12.22 14.85 3.34
N VAL A 201 13.25 14.02 3.30
CA VAL A 201 13.85 13.41 4.48
C VAL A 201 14.39 14.46 5.46
N ASP A 202 14.89 15.59 4.98
CA ASP A 202 15.42 16.65 5.86
C ASP A 202 14.29 17.34 6.65
N GLU A 203 13.08 17.47 6.09
CA GLU A 203 11.93 17.98 6.86
C GLU A 203 11.59 17.06 8.03
N ILE A 204 11.74 15.74 7.84
CA ILE A 204 11.51 14.73 8.88
C ILE A 204 12.61 14.78 9.94
N LYS A 205 13.88 14.81 9.54
CA LYS A 205 15.04 14.87 10.45
C LYS A 205 15.06 16.14 11.31
N ASN A 206 14.61 17.26 10.75
CA ASN A 206 14.60 18.57 11.42
C ASN A 206 13.38 18.80 12.33
N ARG A 207 12.52 17.78 12.54
CA ARG A 207 11.44 17.86 13.53
C ARG A 207 12.01 18.06 14.93
N GLU A 208 11.33 18.86 15.73
CA GLU A 208 11.76 19.18 17.09
C GLU A 208 11.96 17.91 17.92
N GLY A 209 13.15 17.77 18.53
CA GLY A 209 13.53 16.61 19.35
C GLY A 209 13.97 15.36 18.58
N TRP A 210 13.80 15.31 17.26
CA TRP A 210 14.13 14.12 16.46
C TRP A 210 15.63 13.89 16.31
N ASN A 211 16.45 14.90 16.59
CA ASN A 211 17.90 14.77 16.67
C ASN A 211 18.38 13.80 17.78
N LEU A 212 17.49 13.36 18.69
CA LEU A 212 17.76 12.37 19.73
C LEU A 212 17.43 10.92 19.29
N ILE A 213 16.83 10.75 18.11
CA ILE A 213 16.45 9.43 17.59
C ILE A 213 17.65 8.82 16.87
N LYS A 214 18.00 7.57 17.21
CA LYS A 214 19.12 6.82 16.59
C LYS A 214 19.08 6.80 15.07
N ALA A 215 17.90 6.63 14.47
CA ALA A 215 17.74 6.68 13.01
C ALA A 215 18.18 8.03 12.43
N VAL A 216 17.92 9.15 13.10
CA VAL A 216 18.34 10.48 12.65
C VAL A 216 19.84 10.68 12.86
N GLU A 217 20.36 10.33 14.04
CA GLU A 217 21.79 10.40 14.36
C GLU A 217 22.65 9.59 13.38
N ASN A 218 22.19 8.39 13.00
CA ASN A 218 22.92 7.49 12.11
C ASN A 218 22.54 7.64 10.63
N ASN A 219 21.80 8.70 10.26
CA ASN A 219 21.34 8.97 8.89
C ASN A 219 20.56 7.80 8.24
N LYS A 220 19.82 7.02 9.05
CA LYS A 220 18.94 5.91 8.64
C LYS A 220 17.48 6.35 8.52
N VAL A 221 17.26 7.43 7.77
CA VAL A 221 15.93 7.95 7.42
C VAL A 221 15.78 7.87 5.91
N PHE A 222 14.85 7.04 5.44
CA PHE A 222 14.73 6.70 4.02
C PHE A 222 13.35 7.07 3.47
N ALA A 223 13.33 7.89 2.42
CA ALA A 223 12.14 8.07 1.60
C ALA A 223 12.04 6.95 0.57
N ILE A 224 10.87 6.32 0.47
CA ILE A 224 10.59 5.28 -0.52
C ILE A 224 9.38 5.66 -1.36
N ASN A 225 9.23 5.01 -2.51
CA ASN A 225 8.03 5.17 -3.33
C ASN A 225 6.81 4.59 -2.60
N ASP A 226 5.82 5.44 -2.31
CA ASP A 226 4.62 5.08 -1.54
C ASP A 226 3.84 3.89 -2.12
N SER A 227 3.88 3.72 -3.45
CA SER A 227 3.23 2.60 -4.13
C SER A 227 3.71 1.22 -3.69
N LEU A 228 4.90 1.11 -3.08
CA LEU A 228 5.47 -0.15 -2.63
C LEU A 228 4.86 -0.66 -1.32
N LEU A 229 4.33 0.24 -0.49
CA LEU A 229 3.71 -0.13 0.80
C LEU A 229 2.23 0.21 0.87
N ASN A 230 1.76 1.25 0.18
CA ASN A 230 0.40 1.77 0.32
C ASN A 230 -0.62 1.14 -0.65
N ARG A 231 -0.19 0.23 -1.54
CA ARG A 231 -1.06 -0.45 -2.51
C ARG A 231 -1.10 -1.95 -2.23
N HIS A 232 -2.27 -2.44 -1.80
CA HIS A 232 -2.51 -3.85 -1.48
C HIS A 232 -2.50 -4.77 -2.72
N GLY A 233 -1.34 -5.06 -3.27
CA GLY A 233 -1.23 -5.90 -4.45
C GLY A 233 0.09 -6.65 -4.56
N PRO A 234 0.36 -7.25 -5.73
CA PRO A 234 1.56 -8.05 -5.96
C PRO A 234 2.88 -7.32 -5.63
N ARG A 235 2.91 -5.99 -5.80
CA ARG A 235 4.09 -5.15 -5.56
C ARG A 235 4.50 -4.99 -4.09
N LEU A 236 3.69 -5.45 -3.14
CA LEU A 236 4.13 -5.52 -1.73
C LEU A 236 5.38 -6.38 -1.55
N VAL A 237 5.63 -7.33 -2.46
CA VAL A 237 6.84 -8.13 -2.48
C VAL A 237 8.08 -7.28 -2.81
N GLU A 238 7.97 -6.37 -3.77
CA GLU A 238 9.03 -5.38 -4.07
C GLU A 238 9.28 -4.48 -2.85
N GLY A 239 8.21 -4.05 -2.17
CA GLY A 239 8.29 -3.29 -0.92
C GLY A 239 9.05 -4.05 0.17
N ALA A 240 8.74 -5.33 0.39
CA ALA A 240 9.45 -6.17 1.37
C ALA A 240 10.95 -6.33 1.05
N LYS A 241 11.30 -6.53 -0.23
CA LYS A 241 12.71 -6.60 -0.68
C LYS A 241 13.45 -5.31 -0.38
N LEU A 242 12.85 -4.17 -0.72
CA LEU A 242 13.45 -2.86 -0.44
C LEU A 242 13.62 -2.63 1.06
N LEU A 243 12.63 -2.97 1.89
CA LEU A 243 12.75 -2.88 3.34
C LEU A 243 13.90 -3.73 3.87
N PHE A 244 14.01 -4.97 3.39
CA PHE A 244 15.11 -5.87 3.76
C PHE A 244 16.47 -5.27 3.41
N GLU A 245 16.64 -4.74 2.20
CA GLU A 245 17.87 -4.04 1.79
C GLU A 245 18.18 -2.86 2.71
N LEU A 246 17.21 -1.99 2.99
CA LEU A 246 17.39 -0.80 3.82
C LEU A 246 17.73 -1.13 5.28
N PHE A 247 17.19 -2.21 5.83
CA PHE A 247 17.44 -2.61 7.22
C PHE A 247 18.84 -3.18 7.40
N HIS A 248 19.35 -3.88 6.39
CA HIS A 248 20.59 -4.66 6.46
C HIS A 248 21.75 -4.09 5.64
N GLN A 249 21.63 -2.83 5.18
CA GLN A 249 22.75 -2.10 4.58
C GLN A 249 23.94 -2.07 5.54
N LYS A 250 25.11 -2.49 5.05
CA LYS A 250 26.38 -2.32 5.77
C LYS A 250 26.69 -0.83 5.82
N SER A 251 27.01 -0.32 7.00
CA SER A 251 27.61 1.01 7.13
C SER A 251 28.91 1.04 6.33
N GLU A 252 29.01 1.97 5.37
CA GLU A 252 30.29 2.33 4.72
C GLU A 252 31.22 3.04 5.71
#